data_AF-A0A661UXS1-F1
#
_entry.id   AF-A0A661UXS1-F1
#
_cell.length_a   1.000
_cell.length_b   1.000
_cell.length_c   1.000
_cell.angle_alpha   90.00
_cell.angle_beta   90.00
_cell.angle_gamma   90.00
#
_symmetry.space_group_name_H-M   'P 1'
#
loop_
_entity.id
_entity.type
_entity.pdbx_description
1 polymer ?
#
loop_
_entity_poly.entity_id
_entity_poly.type
_entity_poly.pdbx_seq_one_letter_code
_entity_poly.pdbx_strand_id
1 'polypeptide(L)' 'MTLTELRYIVAVSQKNHFGNAAQACFVSQPTLSIAIKKLEEELGIRL' A
#
# COMPACT_ATOMS: atom_id res chain seq x y z
N MET A 1 -10.22 -7.19 -1.46
CA MET A 1 -10.13 -5.76 -1.13
C MET A 1 -10.53 -5.51 0.33
N THR A 2 -9.70 -4.77 1.08
CA THR A 2 -9.94 -4.33 2.46
C THR A 2 -9.69 -2.82 2.61
N LEU A 3 -10.30 -2.18 3.62
CA LEU A 3 -10.03 -0.77 3.94
C LEU A 3 -8.56 -0.50 4.30
N THR A 4 -7.86 -1.51 4.80
CA THR A 4 -6.43 -1.43 5.12
C THR A 4 -5.58 -1.29 3.86
N GLU A 5 -5.89 -2.04 2.80
CA GLU A 5 -5.19 -1.94 1.51
C GLU A 5 -5.39 -0.56 0.86
N LEU A 6 -6.62 -0.02 0.91
CA LEU A 6 -6.91 1.33 0.42
C LEU A 6 -6.16 2.40 1.23
N ARG A 7 -6.08 2.26 2.56
CA ARG A 7 -5.26 3.13 3.41
C ARG A 7 -3.79 3.09 3.04
N TYR A 8 -3.25 1.94 2.64
CA TYR A 8 -1.86 1.84 2.20
C TYR A 8 -1.60 2.61 0.92
N ILE A 9 -2.53 2.57 -0.05
CA ILE A 9 -2.42 3.40 -1.27
C ILE A 9 -2.39 4.88 -0.92
N VAL A 10 -3.31 5.33 -0.05
CA VAL A 10 -3.34 6.73 0.41
C VAL A 10 -2.03 7.11 1.10
N ALA A 11 -1.49 6.24 1.96
CA ALA A 11 -0.23 6.48 2.64
C ALA A 11 0.96 6.57 1.67
N VAL A 12 1.01 5.72 0.63
CA VAL A 12 2.06 5.81 -0.41
C VAL A 12 1.95 7.12 -1.18
N SER A 13 0.75 7.52 -1.58
CA SER A 13 0.51 8.80 -2.26
C SER A 13 0.92 10.01 -1.41
N GLN A 14 0.67 9.98 -0.11
CA GLN A 14 1.05 11.07 0.80
C GLN A 14 2.55 11.12 1.11
N LYS A 15 3.22 9.97 1.18
CA LYS A 15 4.63 9.89 1.58
C LYS A 15 5.60 9.89 0.40
N ASN A 16 5.11 9.60 -0.82
CA ASN A 16 5.93 9.41 -2.03
C ASN A 16 7.12 8.45 -1.83
N HIS A 17 7.01 7.54 -0.86
CA HIS A 17 8.07 6.63 -0.46
C HIS A 17 7.50 5.43 0.30
N PHE A 18 7.71 4.21 -0.21
CA PHE A 18 7.16 2.98 0.36
C PHE A 18 7.59 2.72 1.81
N GLY A 19 8.88 2.91 2.12
CA GLY A 19 9.40 2.79 3.49
C GLY A 19 8.69 3.72 4.49
N ASN A 20 8.63 5.03 4.19
CA ASN A 20 7.94 6.01 5.03
C ASN A 20 6.42 5.74 5.14
N ALA A 21 5.78 5.28 4.06
CA ALA A 21 4.37 4.88 4.08
C ALA A 21 4.12 3.68 4.99
N ALA A 22 5.01 2.68 4.94
CA ALA A 22 4.94 1.49 5.77
C ALA A 22 5.14 1.84 7.26
N GLN A 23 6.12 2.70 7.56
CA GLN A 23 6.34 3.22 8.91
C GLN A 23 5.11 3.99 9.42
N ALA A 24 4.50 4.85 8.60
CA ALA A 24 3.29 5.59 8.96
C ALA A 24 2.06 4.68 9.16
N CYS A 25 2.06 3.50 8.56
CA CYS A 25 1.03 2.49 8.70
C CYS A 25 1.35 1.40 9.74
N PHE A 26 2.47 1.53 10.47
CA PHE A 26 2.93 0.56 11.47
C PHE A 26 3.12 -0.87 10.94
N VAL A 27 3.61 -0.99 9.70
CA VAL A 27 3.90 -2.27 9.06
C VAL A 27 5.30 -2.28 8.44
N SER A 28 5.79 -3.46 8.08
CA SER A 28 7.01 -3.57 7.28
C SER A 28 6.77 -3.11 5.84
N GLN A 29 7.80 -2.59 5.18
CA GLN A 29 7.71 -2.23 3.76
C GLN A 29 7.24 -3.42 2.89
N PRO A 30 7.80 -4.65 3.02
CA PRO A 30 7.31 -5.81 2.27
C PRO A 30 5.82 -6.08 2.46
N THR A 31 5.30 -5.94 3.69
CA THR A 31 3.88 -6.12 3.99
C THR A 31 3.01 -5.15 3.19
N LEU A 32 3.40 -3.88 3.17
CA LEU A 32 2.67 -2.84 2.43
C LEU A 32 2.74 -3.09 0.92
N SER A 33 3.92 -3.39 0.37
CA SER A 33 4.10 -3.63 -1.07
C SER A 33 3.32 -4.84 -1.56
N ILE A 34 3.29 -5.94 -0.79
CA ILE A 34 2.50 -7.13 -1.15
C ILE A 34 1.00 -6.83 -1.14
N ALA A 35 0.53 -6.07 -0.15
CA ALA A 35 -0.87 -5.69 -0.04
C ALA A 35 -1.33 -4.80 -1.22
N ILE A 36 -0.51 -3.82 -1.62
CA ILE A 36 -0.79 -2.99 -2.80
C ILE A 36 -0.78 -3.82 -4.08
N LYS A 37 0.23 -4.69 -4.27
CA LYS A 37 0.31 -5.55 -5.45
C LYS A 37 -0.91 -6.47 -5.59
N LYS A 38 -1.38 -7.06 -4.48
CA LYS A 38 -2.60 -7.88 -4.49
C LYS A 38 -3.83 -7.07 -4.87
N LEU A 39 -3.93 -5.83 -4.40
CA LEU A 39 -5.03 -4.95 -4.73
C LEU A 39 -5.00 -4.51 -6.21
N GLU A 40 -3.82 -4.24 -6.75
CA GLU A 40 -3.61 -3.99 -8.19
C GLU A 40 -4.08 -5.19 -9.04
N GLU A 41 -3.69 -6.41 -8.66
CA GLU A 41 -4.10 -7.64 -9.33
C GLU A 41 -5.62 -7.87 -9.25
N GLU A 42 -6.24 -7.62 -8.10
CA GLU A 42 -7.69 -7.76 -7.89
C GLU A 42 -8.49 -6.73 -8.72
N LEU A 43 -7.98 -5.51 -8.84
CA LEU A 43 -8.61 -4.44 -9.62
C LEU A 43 -8.26 -4.49 -11.11
N GLY A 44 -7.28 -5.30 -11.51
CA GLY A 44 -6.82 -5.39 -12.90
C GLY A 44 -6.14 -4.11 -13.41
N ILE A 45 -5.55 -3.32 -12.52
CA ILE A 45 -4.88 -2.05 -12.84
C ILE A 45 -3.44 -2.03 -12.30
N ARG A 46 -2.63 -1.08 -12.75
CA ARG A 46 -1.34 -0.71 -12.12
C ARG A 46 -1.41 0.74 -11.67
N LEU A 47 -0.90 1.03 -10.48
CA LEU A 47 -0.92 2.35 -9.85
C LEU A 47 0.43 3.07 -9.97
#